data_AF-A0A0R3Q215-F1
#
_entry.id   AF-A0A0R3Q215-F1
#
_cell.length_a   1.000
_cell.length_b   1.000
_cell.length_c   1.000
_cell.angle_alpha   90.00
_cell.angle_beta   90.00
_cell.angle_gamma   90.00
#
_symmetry.space_group_name_H-M   'P 1'
#
loop_
_entity.id
_entity.type
_entity.pdbx_description
1 polymer ?
#
loop_
_entity_poly.entity_id
_entity_poly.type
_entity_poly.pdbx_seq_one_letter_code
_entity_poly.pdbx_strand_id
1 'polypeptide(L)' 'MRTFEWDNMGMKIDGRQLHHLRFADDIVLITPNISQAERMLAAFDKACGKSGLRLNLTKTTFMGKVLVSYASFTLNRDE' A
#
# COMPACT_ATOMS: atom_id res chain seq x y z
N MET A 1 -8.02 -15.23 -2.27
CA MET A 1 -7.77 -13.83 -1.85
C MET A 1 -8.98 -13.02 -2.27
N ARG A 2 -9.61 -12.24 -1.38
CA ARG A 2 -10.68 -11.34 -1.82
C ARG A 2 -10.07 -10.36 -2.81
N THR A 3 -10.69 -10.20 -3.97
CA THR A 3 -10.37 -9.18 -4.97
C THR A 3 -10.43 -7.84 -4.27
N PHE A 4 -9.27 -7.22 -4.10
CA PHE A 4 -9.20 -5.85 -3.61
C PHE A 4 -9.44 -4.94 -4.82
N GLU A 5 -10.10 -3.80 -4.65
CA GLU A 5 -10.36 -2.82 -5.72
C GLU A 5 -9.08 -2.09 -6.19
N TRP A 6 -7.92 -2.73 -6.07
CA TRP A 6 -6.61 -2.20 -6.42
C TRP A 6 -5.86 -3.07 -7.45
N ASP A 7 -6.50 -4.09 -8.02
CA ASP A 7 -5.88 -5.00 -9.01
C ASP A 7 -5.46 -4.27 -10.29
N ASN A 8 -5.96 -3.06 -10.52
CA ASN A 8 -5.53 -2.19 -11.62
C ASN A 8 -4.37 -1.24 -11.23
N MET A 9 -3.97 -1.18 -9.95
CA MET A 9 -2.94 -0.28 -9.42
C MET A 9 -1.64 -1.03 -9.19
N GLY A 10 -0.52 -0.61 -9.76
CA GLY A 10 0.75 -1.32 -9.57
C GLY A 10 1.82 -0.82 -10.54
N MET A 11 3.04 -1.34 -10.41
CA MET A 11 4.14 -1.00 -11.31
C MET A 11 4.40 -2.12 -12.32
N LYS A 12 4.54 -1.76 -13.60
CA LYS A 12 4.95 -2.71 -14.64
C LYS A 12 6.47 -2.90 -14.59
N ILE A 13 6.91 -4.11 -14.25
CA ILE A 13 8.32 -4.51 -14.19
C ILE A 13 8.46 -5.75 -15.09
N ASP A 14 9.35 -5.68 -16.08
CA ASP A 14 9.61 -6.75 -17.05
C ASP A 14 8.34 -7.36 -17.68
N GLY A 15 7.42 -6.48 -18.09
CA GLY A 15 6.17 -6.88 -18.73
C GLY A 15 5.07 -7.33 -17.77
N ARG A 16 5.37 -7.55 -16.48
CA ARG A 16 4.42 -7.99 -15.45
C ARG A 16 3.99 -6.83 -14.57
N GLN A 17 2.70 -6.78 -14.21
CA GLN A 17 2.21 -5.81 -13.24
C GLN A 17 2.42 -6.36 -11.82
N LEU A 18 3.27 -5.69 -11.04
CA LEU A 18 3.54 -6.01 -9.65
C LEU A 18 2.80 -5.03 -8.75
N HIS A 19 2.01 -5.57 -7.82
CA HIS A 19 1.14 -4.81 -6.92
C HIS A 19 1.68 -4.83 -5.49
N HIS A 20 2.06 -6.01 -4.99
CA HIS A 20 2.51 -6.18 -3.63
C HIS A 20 3.43 -7.39 -3.48
N LEU A 21 4.21 -7.39 -2.41
CA LEU A 21 4.90 -8.55 -1.86
C LEU A 21 4.43 -8.72 -0.42
N ARG A 22 4.32 -9.96 0.06
CA ARG A 22 3.93 -10.24 1.44
C ARG A 22 4.78 -11.37 2.00
N PHE A 23 5.21 -11.20 3.25
CA PHE A 23 5.81 -12.26 4.04
C PHE A 23 5.34 -12.14 5.48
N ALA A 24 4.81 -13.22 6.05
CA ALA A 24 4.19 -13.22 7.39
C ALA A 24 3.16 -12.07 7.56
N ASP A 25 3.41 -11.17 8.52
CA ASP A 25 2.64 -9.97 8.84
C ASP A 25 3.08 -8.71 8.08
N ASP A 26 4.20 -8.76 7.36
CA ASP A 26 4.70 -7.64 6.57
C ASP A 26 4.17 -7.66 5.13
N ILE A 27 3.83 -6.47 4.62
CA ILE A 27 3.41 -6.25 3.24
C ILE A 27 4.15 -5.05 2.65
N VAL A 28 4.60 -5.19 1.42
CA VAL A 28 5.16 -4.11 0.61
C VAL A 28 4.19 -3.81 -0.53
N LEU A 29 3.80 -2.55 -0.67
CA LEU A 29 2.98 -2.07 -1.78
C LEU A 29 3.88 -1.43 -2.83
N ILE A 30 3.68 -1.79 -4.10
CA ILE A 30 4.50 -1.32 -5.22
C ILE A 30 3.63 -0.43 -6.10
N THR A 31 3.98 0.85 -6.18
CA THR A 31 3.23 1.83 -6.99
C THR A 31 4.17 2.70 -7.84
N PRO A 32 3.68 3.25 -8.96
CA PRO A 32 4.47 4.14 -9.80
C PRO A 32 4.59 5.56 -9.24
N ASN A 33 3.72 5.97 -8.31
CA ASN A 33 3.73 7.31 -7.70
C ASN A 33 3.01 7.34 -6.35
N ILE A 34 3.19 8.45 -5.63
CA ILE A 34 2.66 8.71 -4.29
C ILE A 34 1.12 8.67 -4.28
N SER A 35 0.44 9.31 -5.24
CA SER A 35 -1.02 9.33 -5.28
C SER A 35 -1.62 7.94 -5.46
N GLN A 36 -0.98 7.06 -6.22
CA GLN A 36 -1.37 5.64 -6.28
C GLN A 36 -1.04 4.90 -4.99
N ALA A 37 0.09 5.20 -4.33
CA ALA A 37 0.42 4.63 -3.02
C ALA A 37 -0.64 4.95 -1.98
N GLU A 38 -1.08 6.21 -1.88
CA GLU A 38 -2.14 6.65 -0.98
C GLU A 38 -3.46 5.90 -1.21
N ARG A 39 -3.88 5.78 -2.47
CA ARG A 39 -5.10 5.04 -2.84
C ARG A 39 -5.00 3.56 -2.53
N MET A 40 -3.85 2.92 -2.82
CA MET A 40 -3.62 1.53 -2.46
C MET A 40 -3.59 1.33 -0.95
N LEU A 41 -2.95 2.22 -0.21
CA LEU A 41 -2.87 2.15 1.25
C LEU A 41 -4.26 2.30 1.90
N ALA A 42 -5.09 3.22 1.41
CA ALA A 42 -6.48 3.39 1.85
C ALA A 42 -7.35 2.16 1.55
N ALA A 43 -7.24 1.60 0.33
CA ALA A 43 -7.93 0.37 -0.01
C ALA A 43 -7.49 -0.80 0.89
N PHE A 44 -6.20 -0.86 1.24
CA PHE A 44 -5.67 -1.87 2.14
C PHE A 44 -6.18 -1.72 3.57
N ASP A 45 -6.09 -0.53 4.17
CA ASP A 45 -6.54 -0.28 5.54
C ASP A 45 -8.04 -0.60 5.68
N LYS A 46 -8.86 -0.22 4.69
CA LYS A 46 -10.28 -0.55 4.62
C LYS A 46 -10.52 -2.07 4.61
N ALA A 47 -9.73 -2.82 3.85
CA ALA A 47 -9.85 -4.27 3.77
C ALA A 47 -9.33 -4.99 5.04
N CYS A 48 -8.28 -4.45 5.67
CA CYS A 48 -7.82 -4.87 7.00
C CYS A 48 -8.92 -4.68 8.04
N GLY A 49 -9.59 -3.52 8.04
CA GLY A 49 -10.69 -3.21 8.95
C GLY A 49 -11.84 -4.21 8.86
N LYS A 50 -12.20 -4.66 7.65
CA LYS A 50 -13.21 -5.74 7.45
C LYS A 50 -12.85 -7.07 8.10
N SER A 51 -11.58 -7.27 8.43
CA SER A 51 -11.06 -8.49 9.07
C SER A 51 -10.64 -8.24 10.52
N GLY A 52 -10.95 -7.07 11.09
CA GLY A 52 -10.56 -6.67 12.45
C GLY A 52 -9.07 -6.32 12.61
N LEU A 53 -8.34 -6.16 11.51
CA LEU A 53 -6.93 -5.77 11.51
C LEU A 53 -6.78 -4.26 11.24
N ARG A 54 -5.68 -3.67 11.73
CA ARG A 54 -5.31 -2.27 11.47
C ARG A 54 -3.85 -2.18 11.04
N LEU A 55 -3.57 -1.25 10.14
CA LEU A 55 -2.21 -0.88 9.80
C LEU A 55 -1.52 -0.17 10.97
N ASN A 56 -0.26 -0.52 11.20
CA ASN A 56 0.64 0.21 12.09
C ASN A 56 1.43 1.24 11.30
N LEU A 57 0.86 2.45 11.14
CA LEU A 57 1.48 3.53 10.37
C LEU A 57 2.84 3.98 10.92
N THR A 58 3.10 3.79 12.22
CA THR A 58 4.40 4.11 12.84
C THR A 58 5.51 3.19 12.34
N LYS A 59 5.18 1.95 11.95
CA LYS A 59 6.13 0.99 11.38
C LYS A 59 6.20 1.03 9.85
N THR A 60 5.17 1.57 9.19
CA THR A 60 5.15 1.70 7.73
C THR A 60 6.18 2.72 7.25
N THR A 61 7.00 2.35 6.27
CA THR A 61 8.03 3.20 5.67
C THR A 61 7.85 3.27 4.16
N PHE A 62 8.08 4.45 3.58
CA PHE A 62 8.14 4.64 2.13
C PHE A 62 9.55 4.42 1.59
N MET A 63 9.66 3.73 0.46
CA MET A 63 10.93 3.48 -0.23
C MET A 63 10.82 3.90 -1.69
N GLY A 64 11.64 4.85 -2.14
CA GLY A 64 11.63 5.37 -3.50
C GLY A 64 13.00 5.90 -3.94
N LYS A 65 13.20 6.10 -5.25
CA LYS A 65 14.46 6.61 -5.81
C LYS A 65 14.76 8.07 -5.44
N VAL A 66 13.71 8.89 -5.27
CA VAL A 66 13.84 10.28 -4.84
C VAL A 66 13.72 10.32 -3.34
N LEU A 67 14.87 10.43 -2.65
CA LEU A 67 15.03 10.66 -1.21
C LEU A 67 14.32 9.64 -0.30
N VAL A 68 15.07 9.04 0.63
CA VAL A 68 14.49 8.49 1.86
C VAL A 68 13.99 9.69 2.67
N SER A 69 12.80 10.18 2.34
CA SER A 69 12.08 11.15 3.15
C SER A 69 11.14 10.35 4.06
N TYR A 70 11.06 10.75 5.33
CA TYR A 70 9.97 10.38 6.23
C TYR A 70 8.67 11.03 5.73
N ALA A 71 8.25 10.70 4.51
CA ALA A 71 7.02 11.21 3.93
C ALA A 71 5.86 10.66 4.77
N SER A 72 5.28 11.53 5.58
CA SER A 72 4.07 11.23 6.33
C SER A 72 2.90 11.18 5.35
N PHE A 73 2.29 10.02 5.20
CA PHE A 73 0.99 9.91 4.55
C PHE A 73 -0.10 10.29 5.54
N THR A 74 -1.00 11.19 5.13
CA THR A 74 -2.24 11.44 5.88
C THR A 74 -3.28 10.45 5.41
N LEU A 75 -3.45 9.35 6.15
CA LEU A 75 -4.55 8.41 5.93
C LEU A 75 -5.77 8.87 6.73
N ASN A 76 -6.70 9.55 6.07
CA ASN A 76 -7.99 9.87 6.69
C ASN A 76 -8.80 8.57 6.78
N ARG A 77 -8.94 8.05 7.99
CA ARG A 77 -9.78 6.90 8.28
C ARG A 77 -11.22 7.40 8.44
N ASP A 78 -12.11 6.97 7.56
CA ASP A 78 -13.54 7.08 7.79
C ASP A 78 -13.90 6.01 8.84
N GLU A 79 -14.34 6.44 10.03
CA GLU A 79 -14.89 5.56 11.08
C GLU A 79 -16.24 4.96 10.68
#